data_AF-A0A2M7YA81-F1
#
_entry.id   AF-A0A2M7YA81-F1
#
_cell.length_a   1.000
_cell.length_b   1.000
_cell.length_c   1.000
_cell.angle_alpha   90.00
_cell.angle_beta   90.00
_cell.angle_gamma   90.00
#
_symmetry.space_group_name_H-M   'P 1'
#
loop_
_entity.id
_entity.type
_entity.pdbx_description
1 polymer ?
#
loop_
_entity_poly.entity_id
_entity_poly.type
_entity_poly.pdbx_seq_one_letter_code
_entity_poly.pdbx_strand_id
1 'polypeptide(L)'
;MRSSGNSACRWRRYPPLSAPDQKQGSSSMAETRRLALPLLDGAQAQKHVTMNTALTRLDALSAPAALSRANAAPPEVFADGDLYIVGAGASGAWAGQEGMIAYADNLGWSFAAPLVGRRLWVEDERLEVAHDGAAWVAALGGTEAGAATMLHARVIDHTLSAGALSTTAPVIPDKAIVLGVTARVIAPLTGPGLTTWRLGVAGGADRYGAGLGVALNAYAQGVTGAPLAYYAPTSLTLEAEGGAFAAGVVRLCVHYFALTPPRAV
;
A
#
# COMPACT_ATOMS: atom_id res chain seq x y z
N MET A 1 2.09 62.12 38.07
CA MET A 1 2.54 61.01 37.20
C MET A 1 2.70 59.76 38.08
N ARG A 2 2.22 58.62 37.57
CA ARG A 2 2.13 57.25 38.13
C ARG A 2 3.43 56.82 38.84
N SER A 3 3.39 56.34 40.08
CA SER A 3 3.18 54.96 40.57
C SER A 3 4.30 53.95 40.24
N SER A 4 4.98 53.53 41.33
CA SER A 4 5.27 52.15 41.75
C SER A 4 6.23 51.22 40.98
N GLY A 5 7.19 50.69 41.74
CA GLY A 5 7.65 49.29 41.67
C GLY A 5 9.03 49.12 41.01
N ASN A 6 9.92 48.24 41.46
CA ASN A 6 9.86 47.27 42.54
C ASN A 6 11.28 46.74 42.81
N SER A 7 11.49 46.27 44.03
CA SER A 7 12.66 45.63 44.61
C SER A 7 13.41 44.66 43.69
N ALA A 8 14.72 44.86 43.50
CA ALA A 8 15.58 43.89 42.84
C ALA A 8 16.13 42.87 43.86
N CYS A 9 15.57 41.65 43.82
CA CYS A 9 16.07 40.47 44.53
C CYS A 9 17.49 40.11 44.10
N ARG A 10 18.32 39.82 45.11
CA ARG A 10 19.72 39.38 45.01
C ARG A 10 19.78 37.91 44.64
N TRP A 11 19.88 37.58 43.35
CA TRP A 11 20.08 36.21 42.88
C TRP A 11 21.56 35.80 43.03
N ARG A 12 21.80 34.70 43.75
CA ARG A 12 23.11 34.01 43.85
C ARG A 12 23.55 33.59 42.44
N ARG A 13 24.78 33.93 42.06
CA ARG A 13 25.42 33.37 40.85
C ARG A 13 25.66 31.88 41.08
N TYR A 14 25.01 31.01 40.30
CA TYR A 14 25.39 29.61 40.19
C TYR A 14 26.72 29.51 39.43
N PRO A 15 27.67 28.64 39.85
CA PRO A 15 28.83 28.31 39.02
C PRO A 15 28.36 27.59 37.74
N PRO A 16 29.11 27.69 36.62
CA PRO A 16 28.71 27.06 35.37
C PRO A 16 28.59 25.54 35.57
N LEU A 17 27.46 24.97 35.13
CA LEU A 17 27.28 23.52 35.06
C LEU A 17 28.41 22.96 34.17
N SER A 18 29.32 22.21 34.77
CA SER A 18 30.15 21.25 34.06
C SER A 18 29.22 20.33 33.28
N ALA A 19 29.50 20.18 31.98
CA ALA A 19 28.75 19.30 31.08
C ALA A 19 28.53 17.93 31.75
N PRO A 20 27.33 17.34 31.68
CA PRO A 20 27.14 15.99 32.18
C PRO A 20 28.06 15.05 31.40
N ASP A 21 28.95 14.41 32.15
CA ASP A 21 29.76 13.26 31.78
C ASP A 21 28.84 12.25 31.06
N GLN A 22 28.97 12.18 29.73
CA GLN A 22 28.31 11.18 28.89
C GLN A 22 28.95 9.82 29.17
N LYS A 23 28.67 9.27 30.36
CA LYS A 23 28.82 7.85 30.59
C LYS A 23 27.71 7.15 29.84
N GLN A 24 28.05 6.73 28.62
CA GLN A 24 27.38 5.65 27.90
C GLN A 24 27.36 4.41 28.80
N GLY A 25 26.36 4.34 29.67
CA GLY A 25 25.89 3.09 30.26
C GLY A 25 25.00 2.43 29.22
N SER A 26 25.56 1.48 28.48
CA SER A 26 24.78 0.59 27.63
C SER A 26 23.88 -0.28 28.51
N SER A 27 22.63 0.14 28.75
CA SER A 27 21.55 -0.84 28.89
C SER A 27 20.98 -1.00 27.49
N SER A 28 21.28 -2.11 26.82
CA SER A 28 20.51 -2.52 25.66
C SER A 28 19.11 -2.89 26.16
N MET A 29 18.24 -1.88 26.34
CA MET A 29 16.84 -2.12 26.63
C MET A 29 16.27 -2.81 25.40
N ALA A 30 15.75 -4.03 25.58
CA ALA A 30 15.03 -4.68 24.51
C ALA A 30 13.79 -3.83 24.20
N GLU A 31 13.54 -3.54 22.92
CA GLU A 31 12.42 -2.71 22.46
C GLU A 31 11.45 -3.54 21.61
N THR A 32 10.18 -3.12 21.53
CA THR A 32 9.25 -3.70 20.56
C THR A 32 9.67 -3.31 19.14
N ARG A 33 9.43 -4.20 18.18
CA ARG A 33 10.08 -4.09 16.86
C ARG A 33 9.53 -2.96 15.99
N ARG A 34 8.26 -2.57 16.15
CA ARG A 34 7.61 -1.61 15.26
C ARG A 34 7.58 -0.19 15.83
N LEU A 35 7.23 -0.05 17.10
CA LEU A 35 7.10 1.24 17.79
C LEU A 35 8.26 1.56 18.73
N ALA A 36 9.27 0.70 18.81
CA ALA A 36 10.42 0.87 19.70
C ALA A 36 10.00 1.09 21.17
N LEU A 37 8.96 0.40 21.64
CA LEU A 37 8.49 0.53 23.01
C LEU A 37 9.47 -0.20 23.94
N PRO A 38 9.98 0.44 25.01
CA PRO A 38 10.87 -0.22 25.95
C PRO A 38 10.19 -1.41 26.63
N LEU A 39 10.80 -2.60 26.54
CA LEU A 39 10.36 -3.77 27.28
C LEU A 39 10.85 -3.69 28.73
N LEU A 40 10.07 -4.26 29.64
CA LEU A 40 10.42 -4.28 31.05
C LEU A 40 11.50 -5.32 31.31
N ASP A 41 12.57 -4.89 31.97
CA ASP A 41 13.59 -5.78 32.54
C ASP A 41 13.02 -6.67 33.64
N GLY A 42 13.61 -7.86 33.80
CA GLY A 42 13.12 -8.85 34.75
C GLY A 42 13.28 -8.43 36.20
N ALA A 43 12.17 -8.17 36.91
CA ALA A 43 12.15 -8.11 38.38
C ALA A 43 10.76 -8.44 38.98
N GLN A 44 10.77 -9.26 40.04
CA GLN A 44 9.66 -9.67 40.92
C GLN A 44 8.40 -10.28 40.26
N ALA A 45 8.22 -11.58 40.51
CA ALA A 45 7.03 -12.38 40.17
C ALA A 45 6.65 -12.47 38.67
N GLN A 46 7.64 -12.44 37.77
CA GLN A 46 7.46 -12.63 36.32
C GLN A 46 6.43 -11.70 35.64
N LYS A 47 6.04 -10.57 36.27
CA LYS A 47 5.09 -9.60 35.68
C LYS A 47 5.58 -9.00 34.37
N HIS A 48 6.90 -8.92 34.21
CA HIS A 48 7.56 -8.51 32.98
C HIS A 48 7.18 -9.41 31.80
N VAL A 49 6.97 -10.73 31.99
CA VAL A 49 6.57 -11.63 30.91
C VAL A 49 5.18 -11.24 30.39
N THR A 50 4.18 -11.19 31.26
CA THR A 50 2.80 -10.84 30.87
C THR A 50 2.71 -9.44 30.27
N MET A 51 3.41 -8.47 30.84
CA MET A 51 3.40 -7.09 30.34
C MET A 51 4.14 -6.96 29.00
N ASN A 52 5.30 -7.61 28.84
CA ASN A 52 6.04 -7.57 27.59
C ASN A 52 5.26 -8.26 26.47
N THR A 53 4.59 -9.38 26.75
CA THR A 53 3.66 -10.00 25.78
C THR A 53 2.52 -9.05 25.40
N ALA A 54 1.96 -8.32 26.36
CA ALA A 54 0.93 -7.32 26.08
C ALA A 54 1.47 -6.15 25.24
N LEU A 55 2.69 -5.69 25.50
CA LEU A 55 3.38 -4.64 24.74
C LEU A 55 3.69 -5.09 23.31
N THR A 56 4.19 -6.32 23.11
CA THR A 56 4.42 -6.89 21.77
C THR A 56 3.11 -7.01 21.00
N ARG A 57 2.02 -7.46 21.65
CA ARG A 57 0.69 -7.50 21.03
C ARG A 57 0.17 -6.10 20.69
N LEU A 58 0.37 -5.14 21.59
CA LEU A 58 0.00 -3.75 21.34
C LEU A 58 0.78 -3.18 20.16
N ASP A 59 2.09 -3.40 20.10
CA ASP A 59 2.99 -2.99 19.01
C ASP A 59 2.52 -3.54 17.66
N ALA A 60 2.23 -4.84 17.60
CA ALA A 60 1.71 -5.49 16.40
C ALA A 60 0.37 -4.90 15.95
N LEU A 61 -0.54 -4.57 16.89
CA LEU A 61 -1.90 -4.09 16.60
C LEU A 61 -2.04 -2.57 16.48
N SER A 62 -1.02 -1.81 16.86
CA SER A 62 -1.00 -0.33 16.81
C SER A 62 -0.30 0.20 15.57
N ALA A 63 0.67 -0.54 15.02
CA ALA A 63 1.33 -0.21 13.78
C ALA A 63 0.57 -0.82 12.57
N PRO A 64 -0.07 0.00 11.71
CA PRO A 64 -1.16 -0.44 10.84
C PRO A 64 -0.68 -0.93 9.47
N ALA A 65 0.37 -1.76 9.38
CA ALA A 65 0.85 -2.30 8.10
C ALA A 65 0.91 -3.84 8.12
N ALA A 66 0.19 -4.43 7.17
CA ALA A 66 0.27 -5.83 6.78
C ALA A 66 1.09 -5.93 5.49
N LEU A 67 1.97 -6.92 5.40
CA LEU A 67 2.77 -7.18 4.21
C LEU A 67 1.89 -7.67 3.05
N SER A 68 0.95 -8.56 3.35
CA SER A 68 -0.02 -9.08 2.39
C SER A 68 -1.29 -9.57 3.09
N ARG A 69 -2.38 -9.70 2.30
CA ARG A 69 -3.63 -10.37 2.68
C ARG A 69 -4.02 -11.53 1.78
N ALA A 70 -3.19 -11.86 0.77
CA ALA A 70 -3.47 -12.90 -0.21
C ALA A 70 -2.88 -14.26 0.18
N ASN A 71 -1.95 -14.29 1.13
CA ASN A 71 -1.25 -15.51 1.53
C ASN A 71 -2.16 -16.43 2.34
N ALA A 72 -2.36 -17.65 1.85
CA ALA A 72 -3.07 -18.71 2.57
C ALA A 72 -2.13 -19.60 3.42
N ALA A 73 -0.83 -19.52 3.20
CA ALA A 73 0.18 -20.22 3.99
C ALA A 73 1.22 -19.22 4.52
N PRO A 74 1.82 -19.49 5.69
CA PRO A 74 2.92 -18.68 6.18
C PRO A 74 4.08 -18.68 5.18
N PRO A 75 4.75 -17.53 4.94
CA PRO A 75 6.02 -17.50 4.24
C PRO A 75 7.05 -18.42 4.91
N GLU A 76 7.91 -19.06 4.10
CA GLU A 76 9.01 -19.90 4.62
C GLU A 76 10.03 -19.07 5.41
N VAL A 77 10.20 -17.80 5.02
CA VAL A 77 11.07 -16.83 5.68
C VAL A 77 10.21 -15.66 6.12
N PHE A 78 10.23 -15.39 7.42
CA PHE A 78 9.59 -14.23 8.02
C PHE A 78 10.55 -13.60 9.06
N ALA A 79 10.45 -12.30 9.22
CA ALA A 79 11.05 -11.60 10.33
C ALA A 79 10.00 -11.43 11.43
N ASP A 80 10.39 -11.56 12.69
CA ASP A 80 9.46 -11.25 13.78
C ASP A 80 9.08 -9.77 13.72
N GLY A 81 7.81 -9.50 14.01
CA GLY A 81 7.17 -8.25 13.68
C GLY A 81 6.57 -8.20 12.27
N ASP A 82 6.74 -9.21 11.40
CA ASP A 82 5.95 -9.29 10.16
C ASP A 82 4.47 -9.48 10.49
N LEU A 83 3.59 -8.87 9.70
CA LEU A 83 2.14 -8.96 9.90
C LEU A 83 1.48 -9.27 8.56
N TYR A 84 0.52 -10.18 8.60
CA TYR A 84 -0.28 -10.60 7.48
C TYR A 84 -1.76 -10.64 7.88
N ILE A 85 -2.63 -10.47 6.90
CA ILE A 85 -4.02 -10.92 7.02
C ILE A 85 -4.06 -12.30 6.39
N VAL A 86 -4.53 -13.29 7.14
CA VAL A 86 -4.56 -14.67 6.63
C VAL A 86 -5.61 -14.76 5.51
N GLY A 87 -5.15 -15.16 4.32
CA GLY A 87 -6.00 -15.36 3.15
C GLY A 87 -6.95 -16.55 3.31
N ALA A 88 -7.93 -16.67 2.40
CA ALA A 88 -8.85 -17.80 2.40
C ALA A 88 -8.13 -19.13 2.08
N GLY A 89 -8.62 -20.23 2.66
CA GLY A 89 -8.04 -21.57 2.47
C GLY A 89 -6.74 -21.74 3.24
N ALA A 90 -6.71 -21.28 4.49
CA ALA A 90 -5.49 -21.19 5.26
C ALA A 90 -4.90 -22.57 5.55
N SER A 91 -3.58 -22.68 5.53
CA SER A 91 -2.86 -23.96 5.62
C SER A 91 -1.58 -23.85 6.45
N GLY A 92 -0.98 -24.99 6.76
CA GLY A 92 0.21 -25.07 7.62
C GLY A 92 -0.08 -24.48 9.00
N ALA A 93 0.82 -23.62 9.50
CA ALA A 93 0.65 -22.97 10.80
C ALA A 93 -0.53 -21.98 10.84
N TRP A 94 -1.09 -21.60 9.69
CA TRP A 94 -2.23 -20.68 9.60
C TRP A 94 -3.58 -21.41 9.43
N ALA A 95 -3.58 -22.75 9.41
CA ALA A 95 -4.80 -23.53 9.21
C ALA A 95 -5.92 -23.14 10.20
N GLY A 96 -7.10 -22.81 9.66
CA GLY A 96 -8.28 -22.40 10.44
C GLY A 96 -8.23 -20.98 10.99
N GLN A 97 -7.27 -20.15 10.56
CA GLN A 97 -7.13 -18.75 10.98
C GLN A 97 -7.49 -17.77 9.85
N GLU A 98 -8.32 -18.16 8.89
CA GLU A 98 -8.73 -17.31 7.77
C GLU A 98 -9.29 -15.96 8.26
N GLY A 99 -8.84 -14.86 7.64
CA GLY A 99 -9.28 -13.50 7.98
C GLY A 99 -8.68 -12.93 9.27
N MET A 100 -7.94 -13.73 10.04
CA MET A 100 -7.26 -13.26 11.25
C MET A 100 -6.04 -12.42 10.91
N ILE A 101 -5.62 -11.57 11.86
CA ILE A 101 -4.35 -10.87 11.78
C ILE A 101 -3.28 -11.80 12.32
N ALA A 102 -2.42 -12.31 11.46
CA ALA A 102 -1.25 -13.10 11.83
C ALA A 102 -0.06 -12.16 12.00
N TYR A 103 0.65 -12.24 13.13
CA TYR A 103 1.90 -11.53 13.33
C TYR A 103 2.99 -12.48 13.83
N ALA A 104 4.19 -12.31 13.31
CA ALA A 104 5.33 -13.10 13.71
C ALA A 104 5.89 -12.62 15.05
N ASP A 105 6.11 -13.55 15.96
CA ASP A 105 6.80 -13.34 17.23
C ASP A 105 7.98 -14.32 17.37
N ASN A 106 8.79 -14.15 18.41
CA ASN A 106 10.00 -14.96 18.65
C ASN A 106 9.72 -16.48 18.79
N LEU A 107 8.45 -16.92 18.87
CA LEU A 107 8.03 -18.31 19.01
C LEU A 107 7.28 -18.85 17.78
N GLY A 108 7.02 -18.00 16.77
CA GLY A 108 6.32 -18.38 15.54
C GLY A 108 5.23 -17.38 15.16
N TRP A 109 4.04 -17.89 14.83
CA TRP A 109 2.89 -17.06 14.44
C TRP A 109 1.90 -16.94 15.58
N SER A 110 1.58 -15.70 15.94
CA SER A 110 0.47 -15.36 16.81
C SER A 110 -0.68 -14.76 16.01
N PHE A 111 -1.91 -14.94 16.49
CA PHE A 111 -3.13 -14.50 15.79
C PHE A 111 -3.97 -13.58 16.65
N ALA A 112 -4.55 -12.56 16.02
CA ALA A 112 -5.50 -11.66 16.64
C ALA A 112 -6.77 -11.54 15.78
N ALA A 113 -7.92 -11.65 16.42
CA ALA A 113 -9.20 -11.41 15.77
C ALA A 113 -9.32 -9.92 15.39
N PRO A 114 -9.70 -9.61 14.14
CA PRO A 114 -9.94 -8.23 13.73
C PRO A 114 -11.21 -7.68 14.39
N LEU A 115 -11.13 -6.46 14.90
CA LEU A 115 -12.29 -5.73 15.38
C LEU A 115 -13.01 -5.05 14.20
N VAL A 116 -14.33 -4.90 14.30
CA VAL A 116 -15.11 -4.11 13.34
C VAL A 116 -14.53 -2.69 13.26
N GLY A 117 -14.34 -2.17 12.05
CA GLY A 117 -13.74 -0.86 11.79
C GLY A 117 -12.21 -0.84 11.86
N ARG A 118 -11.55 -1.97 12.16
CA ARG A 118 -10.08 -2.06 12.12
C ARG A 118 -9.59 -1.76 10.71
N ARG A 119 -8.64 -0.83 10.60
CA ARG A 119 -7.97 -0.46 9.35
C ARG A 119 -6.53 -0.95 9.34
N LEU A 120 -6.07 -1.44 8.19
CA LEU A 120 -4.68 -1.83 7.93
C LEU A 120 -4.29 -1.38 6.52
N TRP A 121 -3.09 -0.86 6.38
CA TRP A 121 -2.40 -0.69 5.11
C TRP A 121 -1.85 -2.04 4.66
N VAL A 122 -2.12 -2.45 3.43
CA VAL A 122 -1.54 -3.66 2.83
C VAL A 122 -0.45 -3.23 1.86
N GLU A 123 0.80 -3.60 2.15
CA GLU A 123 1.97 -3.06 1.45
C GLU A 123 2.08 -3.51 0.00
N ASP A 124 1.83 -4.80 -0.28
CA ASP A 124 1.92 -5.36 -1.62
C ASP A 124 0.82 -4.83 -2.57
N GLU A 125 -0.39 -4.61 -2.05
CA GLU A 125 -1.52 -4.04 -2.78
C GLU A 125 -1.50 -2.49 -2.82
N ARG A 126 -0.69 -1.85 -1.96
CA ARG A 126 -0.64 -0.37 -1.76
C ARG A 126 -2.00 0.27 -1.53
N LEU A 127 -2.82 -0.37 -0.68
CA LEU A 127 -4.14 0.13 -0.33
C LEU A 127 -4.46 -0.08 1.14
N GLU A 128 -5.43 0.67 1.62
CA GLU A 128 -5.98 0.49 2.96
C GLU A 128 -7.20 -0.43 2.90
N VAL A 129 -7.24 -1.41 3.79
CA VAL A 129 -8.41 -2.27 4.02
C VAL A 129 -9.02 -1.99 5.38
N ALA A 130 -10.34 -2.12 5.46
CA ALA A 130 -11.07 -2.08 6.72
C ALA A 130 -11.81 -3.40 6.95
N HIS A 131 -11.86 -3.87 8.20
CA HIS A 131 -12.67 -5.02 8.57
C HIS A 131 -14.10 -4.56 8.86
N ASP A 132 -15.07 -5.03 8.08
CA ASP A 132 -16.49 -4.62 8.21
C ASP A 132 -17.29 -5.47 9.22
N GLY A 133 -16.61 -6.40 9.89
CA GLY A 133 -17.20 -7.36 10.82
C GLY A 133 -17.41 -8.75 10.24
N ALA A 134 -17.35 -8.89 8.91
CA ALA A 134 -17.37 -10.18 8.23
C ALA A 134 -16.11 -10.42 7.38
N ALA A 135 -15.58 -9.39 6.75
CA ALA A 135 -14.38 -9.51 5.91
C ALA A 135 -13.55 -8.21 5.85
N TRP A 136 -12.33 -8.35 5.36
CA TRP A 136 -11.46 -7.24 4.99
C TRP A 136 -11.82 -6.69 3.62
N VAL A 137 -12.26 -5.43 3.57
CA VAL A 137 -12.72 -4.76 2.35
C VAL A 137 -11.85 -3.54 2.02
N ALA A 138 -11.48 -3.42 0.74
CA ALA A 138 -10.75 -2.28 0.18
C ALA A 138 -11.74 -1.28 -0.43
N ALA A 139 -12.66 -0.76 0.38
CA ALA A 139 -13.78 0.06 -0.09
C ALA A 139 -13.64 1.52 0.33
N LEU A 140 -13.99 2.43 -0.58
CA LEU A 140 -14.20 3.85 -0.25
C LEU A 140 -15.49 4.06 0.55
N GLY A 141 -16.47 3.20 0.33
CA GLY A 141 -17.74 3.16 1.05
C GLY A 141 -18.41 1.81 0.87
N GLY A 142 -18.93 1.26 1.97
CA GLY A 142 -19.64 -0.01 2.01
C GLY A 142 -20.97 0.11 2.74
N THR A 143 -21.80 -0.92 2.66
CA THR A 143 -23.11 -1.02 3.33
C THR A 143 -23.12 -2.19 4.30
N GLU A 144 -24.09 -2.26 5.22
CA GLU A 144 -24.24 -3.42 6.12
C GLU A 144 -24.43 -4.74 5.37
N ALA A 145 -24.94 -4.70 4.13
CA ALA A 145 -25.12 -5.86 3.27
C ALA A 145 -23.83 -6.25 2.50
N GLY A 146 -22.72 -5.57 2.71
CA GLY A 146 -21.43 -5.84 2.05
C GLY A 146 -21.30 -5.32 0.62
N ALA A 147 -22.30 -4.60 0.10
CA ALA A 147 -22.13 -3.86 -1.15
C ALA A 147 -21.12 -2.73 -0.96
N ALA A 148 -20.26 -2.49 -1.94
CA ALA A 148 -19.16 -1.55 -1.81
C ALA A 148 -18.75 -0.87 -3.13
N THR A 149 -18.20 0.33 -3.01
CA THR A 149 -17.50 1.03 -4.10
C THR A 149 -16.00 1.04 -3.82
N MET A 150 -15.21 0.56 -4.77
CA MET A 150 -13.76 0.42 -4.64
C MET A 150 -13.06 1.28 -5.68
N LEU A 151 -11.97 1.95 -5.30
CA LEU A 151 -11.08 2.66 -6.23
C LEU A 151 -9.80 1.83 -6.38
N HIS A 152 -9.46 1.52 -7.62
CA HIS A 152 -8.29 0.73 -7.97
C HIS A 152 -7.35 1.51 -8.88
N ALA A 153 -6.05 1.31 -8.67
CA ALA A 153 -4.99 1.73 -9.56
C ALA A 153 -4.18 0.48 -9.95
N ARG A 154 -4.36 -0.01 -11.18
CA ARG A 154 -3.69 -1.24 -11.64
C ARG A 154 -2.51 -0.90 -12.53
N VAL A 155 -1.30 -1.20 -12.05
CA VAL A 155 -0.04 -0.97 -12.77
C VAL A 155 0.38 -2.23 -13.53
N ILE A 156 0.81 -2.05 -14.78
CA ILE A 156 1.47 -3.10 -15.59
C ILE A 156 2.67 -2.50 -16.33
N ASP A 157 3.70 -3.30 -16.56
CA ASP A 157 4.78 -2.98 -17.49
C ASP A 157 4.53 -3.73 -18.79
N HIS A 158 4.30 -2.99 -19.88
CA HIS A 158 4.01 -3.56 -21.19
C HIS A 158 5.22 -3.42 -22.12
N THR A 159 5.77 -4.55 -22.53
CA THR A 159 6.79 -4.61 -23.58
C THR A 159 6.13 -4.51 -24.94
N LEU A 160 6.58 -3.57 -25.78
CA LEU A 160 5.98 -3.34 -27.09
C LEU A 160 6.23 -4.51 -28.04
N SER A 161 5.18 -4.94 -28.74
CA SER A 161 5.31 -5.79 -29.92
C SER A 161 5.77 -4.96 -31.12
N ALA A 162 6.57 -5.55 -32.00
CA ALA A 162 6.97 -4.90 -33.24
C ALA A 162 5.76 -4.72 -34.19
N GLY A 163 5.69 -3.59 -34.87
CA GLY A 163 4.60 -3.22 -35.78
C GLY A 163 3.92 -1.91 -35.40
N ALA A 164 2.86 -1.57 -36.14
CA ALA A 164 2.12 -0.31 -35.94
C ALA A 164 1.23 -0.33 -34.69
N LEU A 165 0.81 -1.51 -34.23
CA LEU A 165 -0.09 -1.69 -33.11
C LEU A 165 0.48 -2.71 -32.12
N SER A 166 0.47 -2.34 -30.84
CA SER A 166 0.89 -3.19 -29.73
C SER A 166 -0.25 -3.21 -28.71
N THR A 167 -0.77 -4.40 -28.40
CA THR A 167 -1.94 -4.56 -27.52
C THR A 167 -1.52 -5.26 -26.23
N THR A 168 -2.01 -4.77 -25.09
CA THR A 168 -1.73 -5.38 -23.79
C THR A 168 -2.58 -6.63 -23.57
N ALA A 169 -2.22 -7.45 -22.57
CA ALA A 169 -3.21 -8.34 -21.96
C ALA A 169 -4.39 -7.52 -21.38
N PRO A 170 -5.58 -8.11 -21.17
CA PRO A 170 -6.73 -7.40 -20.60
C PRO A 170 -6.38 -6.80 -19.24
N VAL A 171 -6.26 -5.46 -19.22
CA VAL A 171 -5.84 -4.71 -18.03
C VAL A 171 -7.01 -4.08 -17.31
N ILE A 172 -8.02 -3.63 -18.07
CA ILE A 172 -9.28 -3.12 -17.55
C ILE A 172 -10.18 -4.33 -17.27
N PRO A 173 -10.65 -4.53 -16.02
CA PRO A 173 -11.53 -5.65 -15.68
C PRO A 173 -12.96 -5.44 -16.19
N ASP A 174 -13.76 -6.51 -16.12
CA ASP A 174 -15.21 -6.42 -16.33
C ASP A 174 -15.87 -5.48 -15.29
N LYS A 175 -16.97 -4.84 -15.70
CA LYS A 175 -17.78 -3.92 -14.88
C LYS A 175 -16.97 -2.82 -14.18
N ALA A 176 -15.97 -2.29 -14.88
CA ALA A 176 -15.12 -1.21 -14.40
C ALA A 176 -15.56 0.14 -14.95
N ILE A 177 -15.53 1.18 -14.11
CA ILE A 177 -15.71 2.57 -14.53
C ILE A 177 -14.34 3.23 -14.53
N VAL A 178 -13.73 3.43 -15.70
CA VAL A 178 -12.39 4.01 -15.84
C VAL A 178 -12.46 5.53 -15.78
N LEU A 179 -11.59 6.11 -14.96
CA LEU A 179 -11.40 7.56 -14.80
C LEU A 179 -10.29 8.10 -15.71
N GLY A 180 -9.29 7.25 -15.98
CA GLY A 180 -8.18 7.59 -16.84
C GLY A 180 -7.09 6.53 -16.82
N VAL A 181 -6.16 6.68 -17.75
CA VAL A 181 -4.96 5.85 -17.86
C VAL A 181 -3.75 6.77 -17.90
N THR A 182 -2.81 6.51 -17.01
CA THR A 182 -1.52 7.20 -16.98
C THR A 182 -0.43 6.26 -17.50
N ALA A 183 0.57 6.80 -18.18
CA ALA A 183 1.68 6.01 -18.70
C ALA A 183 3.03 6.68 -18.42
N ARG A 184 4.09 5.87 -18.35
CA ARG A 184 5.46 6.33 -18.40
C ARG A 184 6.33 5.40 -19.23
N VAL A 185 7.09 5.97 -20.16
CA VAL A 185 8.11 5.25 -20.93
C VAL A 185 9.28 4.94 -20.00
N ILE A 186 9.49 3.66 -19.70
CA ILE A 186 10.57 3.19 -18.81
C ILE A 186 11.75 2.58 -19.58
N ALA A 187 11.54 2.24 -20.85
CA ALA A 187 12.60 2.01 -21.83
C ALA A 187 12.20 2.73 -23.13
N PRO A 188 13.09 3.52 -23.76
CA PRO A 188 12.77 4.31 -24.96
C PRO A 188 12.06 3.49 -26.03
N LEU A 189 11.05 4.10 -26.65
CA LEU A 189 10.32 3.47 -27.75
C LEU A 189 11.10 3.73 -29.03
N THR A 190 11.45 2.67 -29.74
CA THR A 190 12.24 2.75 -30.97
C THR A 190 11.51 2.08 -32.11
N GLY A 191 11.84 2.48 -33.33
CA GLY A 191 11.38 1.83 -34.55
C GLY A 191 11.44 2.76 -35.76
N PRO A 192 11.33 2.21 -36.98
CA PRO A 192 11.51 2.98 -38.21
C PRO A 192 10.40 4.03 -38.34
N GLY A 193 10.79 5.30 -38.47
CA GLY A 193 9.86 6.42 -38.68
C GLY A 193 9.02 6.81 -37.45
N LEU A 194 9.18 6.16 -36.30
CA LEU A 194 8.38 6.44 -35.11
C LEU A 194 8.66 7.86 -34.60
N THR A 195 7.63 8.71 -34.58
CA THR A 195 7.71 10.07 -34.05
C THR A 195 7.04 10.20 -32.70
N THR A 196 5.84 9.64 -32.60
CA THR A 196 4.96 9.70 -31.43
C THR A 196 4.13 8.42 -31.36
N TRP A 197 3.27 8.31 -30.36
CA TRP A 197 2.32 7.21 -30.25
C TRP A 197 1.03 7.69 -29.59
N ARG A 198 -0.01 6.87 -29.66
CA ARG A 198 -1.29 7.11 -28.99
C ARG A 198 -1.69 5.92 -28.12
N LEU A 199 -2.49 6.23 -27.11
CA LEU A 199 -2.98 5.28 -26.12
C LEU A 199 -4.50 5.29 -26.13
N GLY A 200 -5.08 4.10 -26.23
CA GLY A 200 -6.52 3.94 -26.28
C GLY A 200 -6.98 2.53 -26.00
N VAL A 201 -8.11 2.18 -26.60
CA VAL A 201 -8.62 0.81 -26.66
C VAL A 201 -9.18 0.54 -28.06
N ALA A 202 -9.56 -0.70 -28.34
CA ALA A 202 -10.27 -1.05 -29.57
C ALA A 202 -11.51 -0.14 -29.77
N GLY A 203 -11.61 0.49 -30.95
CA GLY A 203 -12.68 1.44 -31.28
C GLY A 203 -12.49 2.88 -30.74
N GLY A 204 -11.35 3.18 -30.10
CA GLY A 204 -10.98 4.53 -29.66
C GLY A 204 -9.49 4.62 -29.38
N ALA A 205 -8.68 4.70 -30.44
CA ALA A 205 -7.22 4.54 -30.40
C ALA A 205 -6.49 5.67 -29.66
N ASP A 206 -7.11 6.84 -29.53
CA ASP A 206 -6.58 8.05 -28.89
C ASP A 206 -7.30 8.40 -27.59
N ARG A 207 -8.15 7.51 -27.07
CA ARG A 207 -9.02 7.75 -25.92
C ARG A 207 -8.29 8.28 -24.68
N TYR A 208 -7.04 7.87 -24.49
CA TYR A 208 -6.20 8.27 -23.36
C TYR A 208 -5.00 9.12 -23.80
N GLY A 209 -5.05 9.68 -25.01
CA GLY A 209 -4.06 10.60 -25.54
C GLY A 209 -3.43 10.15 -26.86
N ALA A 210 -2.97 11.13 -27.64
CA ALA A 210 -2.22 10.96 -28.89
C ALA A 210 -1.03 11.93 -28.91
N GLY A 211 -0.09 11.75 -29.84
CA GLY A 211 1.11 12.59 -29.90
C GLY A 211 2.05 12.38 -28.69
N LEU A 212 2.00 11.22 -28.05
CA LEU A 212 2.77 10.91 -26.84
C LEU A 212 4.26 10.72 -27.19
N GLY A 213 5.14 11.20 -26.31
CA GLY A 213 6.58 11.14 -26.52
C GLY A 213 7.17 9.74 -26.42
N VAL A 214 8.25 9.48 -27.17
CA VAL A 214 8.91 8.16 -27.27
C VAL A 214 10.18 8.03 -26.40
N ALA A 215 10.70 9.16 -25.90
CA ALA A 215 11.92 9.18 -25.11
C ALA A 215 11.71 8.55 -23.71
N LEU A 216 12.80 8.10 -23.09
CA LEU A 216 12.79 7.67 -21.69
C LEU A 216 12.16 8.77 -20.81
N ASN A 217 11.32 8.35 -19.86
CA ASN A 217 10.57 9.21 -18.94
C ASN A 217 9.46 10.07 -19.56
N ALA A 218 9.23 10.02 -20.89
CA ALA A 218 8.03 10.57 -21.47
C ALA A 218 6.80 9.94 -20.79
N TYR A 219 5.75 10.74 -20.61
CA TYR A 219 4.58 10.34 -19.83
C TYR A 219 3.28 10.65 -20.57
N ALA A 220 2.22 9.97 -20.17
CA ALA A 220 0.86 10.26 -20.59
C ALA A 220 -0.05 10.41 -19.36
N GLN A 221 -0.97 11.36 -19.43
CA GLN A 221 -2.04 11.55 -18.44
C GLN A 221 -3.38 11.60 -19.19
N GLY A 222 -3.86 10.43 -19.60
CA GLY A 222 -5.11 10.29 -20.34
C GLY A 222 -6.31 10.25 -19.41
N VAL A 223 -6.89 11.40 -19.12
CA VAL A 223 -8.16 11.48 -18.39
C VAL A 223 -9.34 11.24 -19.34
N THR A 224 -10.38 10.55 -18.88
CA THR A 224 -11.62 10.42 -19.65
C THR A 224 -12.49 11.66 -19.43
N GLY A 225 -12.98 12.29 -20.51
CA GLY A 225 -13.86 13.48 -20.40
C GLY A 225 -15.17 13.24 -19.66
N ALA A 226 -15.63 11.98 -19.61
CA ALA A 226 -16.66 11.48 -18.71
C ALA A 226 -16.27 10.05 -18.26
N PRO A 227 -16.63 9.63 -17.03
CA PRO A 227 -16.34 8.27 -16.56
C PRO A 227 -16.91 7.23 -17.53
N LEU A 228 -16.06 6.29 -17.97
CA LEU A 228 -16.42 5.33 -19.00
C LEU A 228 -16.56 3.93 -18.41
N ALA A 229 -17.74 3.33 -18.58
CA ALA A 229 -18.02 1.97 -18.16
C ALA A 229 -17.55 0.94 -19.20
N TYR A 230 -16.88 -0.10 -18.72
CA TYR A 230 -16.49 -1.29 -19.48
C TYR A 230 -17.25 -2.50 -18.94
N TYR A 231 -17.88 -3.27 -19.83
CA TYR A 231 -18.73 -4.43 -19.52
C TYR A 231 -18.11 -5.77 -19.97
N ALA A 232 -16.81 -5.76 -20.23
CA ALA A 232 -16.00 -6.94 -20.50
C ALA A 232 -14.53 -6.62 -20.22
N PRO A 233 -13.69 -7.63 -19.90
CA PRO A 233 -12.24 -7.43 -19.79
C PRO A 233 -11.68 -6.80 -21.07
N THR A 234 -11.00 -5.67 -20.94
CA THR A 234 -10.56 -4.86 -22.09
C THR A 234 -9.05 -4.60 -22.05
N SER A 235 -8.40 -4.78 -23.21
CA SER A 235 -6.99 -4.47 -23.43
C SER A 235 -6.78 -3.01 -23.82
N LEU A 236 -5.63 -2.45 -23.43
CA LEU A 236 -5.18 -1.17 -23.96
C LEU A 236 -4.47 -1.38 -25.29
N THR A 237 -4.64 -0.42 -26.19
CA THR A 237 -3.99 -0.38 -27.50
C THR A 237 -2.99 0.76 -27.54
N LEU A 238 -1.76 0.45 -27.91
CA LEU A 238 -0.70 1.41 -28.18
C LEU A 238 -0.45 1.39 -29.68
N GLU A 239 -0.71 2.52 -30.34
CA GLU A 239 -0.54 2.66 -31.79
C GLU A 239 0.59 3.65 -32.08
N ALA A 240 1.52 3.24 -32.95
CA ALA A 240 2.64 4.06 -33.39
C ALA A 240 2.17 5.14 -34.37
N GLU A 241 2.74 6.33 -34.27
CA GLU A 241 2.48 7.45 -35.18
C GLU A 241 3.76 7.81 -35.92
N GLY A 242 3.65 8.03 -37.24
CA GLY A 242 4.78 8.32 -38.13
C GLY A 242 5.56 7.08 -38.60
N GLY A 243 5.36 5.93 -37.95
CA GLY A 243 6.12 4.71 -38.25
C GLY A 243 5.59 3.48 -37.53
N ALA A 244 6.50 2.61 -37.08
CA ALA A 244 6.18 1.39 -36.35
C ALA A 244 7.05 1.23 -35.11
N PHE A 245 6.57 0.51 -34.10
CA PHE A 245 7.38 0.06 -32.97
C PHE A 245 8.32 -1.07 -33.40
N ALA A 246 9.50 -1.09 -32.80
CA ALA A 246 10.47 -2.18 -32.88
C ALA A 246 10.81 -2.69 -31.47
N ALA A 247 10.99 -1.78 -30.50
CA ALA A 247 11.22 -2.12 -29.10
C ALA A 247 10.77 -0.97 -28.17
N GLY A 248 10.72 -1.25 -26.88
CA GLY A 248 10.40 -0.28 -25.84
C GLY A 248 9.52 -0.89 -24.75
N VAL A 249 9.46 -0.22 -23.60
CA VAL A 249 8.62 -0.65 -22.47
C VAL A 249 7.92 0.56 -21.89
N VAL A 250 6.60 0.43 -21.72
CA VAL A 250 5.74 1.45 -21.13
C VAL A 250 5.12 0.90 -19.86
N ARG A 251 5.31 1.60 -18.74
CA ARG A 251 4.55 1.38 -17.52
C ARG A 251 3.19 2.07 -17.66
N LEU A 252 2.12 1.30 -17.57
CA LEU A 252 0.75 1.77 -17.66
C LEU A 252 0.09 1.63 -16.29
N CYS A 253 -0.73 2.60 -15.92
CA CYS A 253 -1.59 2.51 -14.73
C CYS A 253 -3.02 2.91 -15.10
N VAL A 254 -3.95 1.99 -14.88
CA VAL A 254 -5.39 2.21 -15.08
C VAL A 254 -6.02 2.60 -13.75
N HIS A 255 -6.68 3.74 -13.72
CA HIS A 255 -7.41 4.25 -12.55
C HIS A 255 -8.91 4.05 -12.77
N TYR A 256 -9.56 3.24 -11.94
CA TYR A 256 -10.96 2.86 -12.15
C TYR A 256 -11.72 2.59 -10.85
N PHE A 257 -13.03 2.77 -10.89
CA PHE A 257 -13.94 2.26 -9.88
C PHE A 257 -14.45 0.86 -10.23
N ALA A 258 -14.63 0.03 -9.21
CA ALA A 258 -15.34 -1.23 -9.28
C ALA A 258 -16.46 -1.28 -8.24
N LEU A 259 -17.56 -1.93 -8.59
CA LEU A 259 -18.74 -2.06 -7.73
C LEU A 259 -18.89 -3.51 -7.28
N THR A 260 -18.97 -3.71 -5.96
CA THR A 260 -19.22 -5.01 -5.35
C THR A 260 -20.71 -5.11 -5.01
N PRO A 261 -21.42 -6.15 -5.48
CA PRO A 261 -22.81 -6.37 -5.09
C PRO A 261 -22.93 -6.74 -3.60
N PRO A 262 -24.14 -6.66 -3.02
CA PRO A 262 -24.40 -7.24 -1.70
C PRO A 262 -23.95 -8.70 -1.61
N ARG A 263 -23.55 -9.13 -0.41
CA ARG A 263 -23.20 -10.53 -0.14
C ARG A 263 -24.42 -11.44 -0.33
N ALA A 264 -24.15 -12.71 -0.64
CA ALA A 264 -25.18 -13.74 -0.65
C ALA A 264 -25.77 -13.94 0.75
N VAL A 265 -27.06 -14.29 0.80
CA VAL A 265 -27.82 -14.63 2.02
C VAL A 265 -27.87 -16.14 2.19
#